data_AF-A0A1Q4AK49-F1
#
_entry.id   AF-A0A1Q4AK49-F1
#
_cell.length_a   1.000
_cell.length_b   1.000
_cell.length_c   1.000
_cell.angle_alpha   90.00
_cell.angle_beta   90.00
_cell.angle_gamma   90.00
#
_symmetry.space_group_name_H-M   'P 1'
#
loop_
_entity.id
_entity.type
_entity.pdbx_description
1 polymer ?
#
loop_
_entity_poly.entity_id
_entity_poly.type
_entity_poly.pdbx_seq_one_letter_code
_entity_poly.pdbx_strand_id
1 'polypeptide(L)'
;MMDRFFSNAANKVAHMAGLPLTFAGCCLVVVVWGFSGPAFHFSDTWQLIINTGTTIVTFLMVFLIQNTQNRDGAAIQAKLDELIRVSEGQNRFIGIEHLTEAEVEEIRETCEKAARRHDEKIAEMAARKAMATRRATKKKAA
;
A
#
# COMPACT_ATOMS: atom_id res chain seq x y z
N MET A 1 -8.83 -19.80 -20.29
CA MET A 1 -7.90 -20.87 -19.84
C MET A 1 -6.53 -20.29 -19.53
N MET A 2 -5.96 -19.45 -20.40
CA MET A 2 -4.69 -18.72 -20.17
C MET A 2 -4.66 -17.88 -18.89
N ASP A 3 -5.72 -17.14 -18.54
CA ASP A 3 -5.75 -16.31 -17.33
C ASP A 3 -5.48 -17.07 -16.03
N ARG A 4 -6.00 -18.30 -15.91
CA ARG A 4 -5.81 -19.10 -14.69
C ARG A 4 -4.38 -19.65 -14.61
N PHE A 5 -3.78 -20.02 -15.74
CA PHE A 5 -2.39 -20.48 -15.79
C PHE A 5 -1.42 -19.33 -15.52
N PHE A 6 -1.61 -18.18 -16.17
CA PHE A 6 -0.82 -16.98 -15.93
C PHE A 6 -0.93 -16.51 -14.48
N SER A 7 -2.15 -16.41 -13.95
CA SER A 7 -2.38 -16.00 -12.56
C SER A 7 -1.77 -16.98 -11.56
N ASN A 8 -1.84 -18.29 -11.81
CA ASN A 8 -1.24 -19.29 -10.92
C ASN A 8 0.30 -19.26 -10.99
N ALA A 9 0.87 -19.11 -12.17
CA ALA A 9 2.32 -18.97 -12.34
C ALA A 9 2.82 -17.67 -11.69
N ALA A 10 2.16 -16.54 -11.97
CA ALA A 10 2.50 -15.24 -11.41
C ALA A 10 2.43 -15.26 -9.87
N ASN A 11 1.39 -15.85 -9.28
CA ASN A 11 1.30 -16.01 -7.83
C ASN A 11 2.39 -16.87 -7.23
N LYS A 12 2.69 -18.01 -7.85
CA LYS A 12 3.76 -18.88 -7.37
C LYS A 12 5.10 -18.17 -7.44
N VAL A 13 5.39 -17.49 -8.54
CA VAL A 13 6.64 -16.73 -8.70
C VAL A 13 6.69 -15.57 -7.71
N ALA A 14 5.61 -14.81 -7.52
CA ALA A 14 5.56 -13.70 -6.55
C ALA A 14 5.75 -14.20 -5.11
N HIS A 15 5.08 -15.30 -4.73
CA HIS A 15 5.23 -15.91 -3.42
C HIS A 15 6.65 -16.47 -3.23
N MET A 16 7.22 -17.11 -4.25
CA MET A 16 8.61 -17.58 -4.22
C MET A 16 9.59 -16.42 -4.10
N ALA A 17 9.41 -15.35 -4.86
CA ALA A 17 10.27 -14.17 -4.80
C ALA A 17 10.22 -13.47 -3.44
N GLY A 18 9.10 -13.53 -2.72
CA GLY A 18 8.96 -12.98 -1.37
C GLY A 18 9.57 -13.81 -0.24
N LEU A 19 9.99 -15.06 -0.50
CA LEU A 19 10.57 -15.95 0.53
C LEU A 19 12.04 -15.58 0.84
N PRO A 20 12.44 -15.47 2.12
CA PRO A 20 13.82 -15.17 2.50
C PRO A 20 14.85 -16.17 1.94
N LEU A 21 14.46 -17.44 1.76
CA LEU A 21 15.30 -18.47 1.16
C LEU A 21 15.63 -18.18 -0.32
N THR A 22 14.69 -17.60 -1.07
CA THR A 22 14.90 -17.22 -2.46
C THR A 22 15.89 -16.07 -2.55
N PHE A 23 15.78 -15.09 -1.65
CA PHE A 23 16.76 -14.02 -1.55
C PHE A 23 18.18 -14.56 -1.23
N ALA A 24 18.29 -15.47 -0.27
CA ALA A 24 19.56 -16.13 0.04
C ALA A 24 20.13 -16.89 -1.18
N GLY A 25 19.28 -17.58 -1.94
CA GLY A 25 19.65 -18.23 -3.19
C GLY A 25 20.16 -17.25 -4.25
N CYS A 26 19.47 -16.11 -4.44
CA CYS A 26 19.93 -15.04 -5.34
C CYS A 26 21.28 -14.47 -4.90
N CYS A 27 21.49 -14.22 -3.61
CA CYS A 27 22.79 -13.80 -3.09
C CYS A 27 23.89 -14.82 -3.38
N LEU A 28 23.61 -16.12 -3.20
CA LEU A 28 24.55 -17.18 -3.51
C LEU A 28 24.90 -17.21 -5.01
N VAL A 29 23.93 -17.01 -5.90
CA VAL A 29 24.18 -16.88 -7.35
C VAL A 29 25.12 -15.71 -7.65
N VAL A 30 24.89 -14.54 -7.04
CA VAL A 30 25.77 -13.37 -7.20
C VAL A 30 27.18 -13.64 -6.69
N VAL A 31 27.31 -14.33 -5.55
CA VAL A 31 28.61 -14.71 -4.97
C VAL A 31 29.36 -15.69 -5.89
N VAL A 32 28.69 -16.75 -6.37
CA VAL A 32 29.27 -17.72 -7.32
C VAL A 32 29.67 -17.03 -8.62
N TRP A 33 28.84 -16.13 -9.14
CA TRP A 33 29.18 -15.34 -10.33
C TRP A 33 30.44 -14.50 -10.08
N GLY A 34 30.53 -13.77 -8.96
CA GLY A 34 31.70 -12.99 -8.57
C GLY A 34 32.99 -13.83 -8.52
N PHE A 35 32.93 -15.02 -7.92
CA PHE A 35 34.06 -15.95 -7.86
C PHE A 35 34.44 -16.57 -9.20
N SER A 36 33.54 -16.59 -10.19
CA SER A 36 33.88 -17.02 -11.55
C SER A 36 34.66 -15.94 -12.33
N GLY A 37 34.60 -14.67 -11.89
CA GLY A 37 35.26 -13.54 -12.53
C GLY A 37 36.76 -13.73 -12.86
N PRO A 38 37.60 -14.22 -11.92
CA PRO A 38 39.01 -14.48 -12.19
C PRO A 38 39.27 -15.49 -13.32
N ALA A 39 38.42 -16.53 -13.44
CA ALA A 39 38.55 -17.52 -14.51
C ALA A 39 38.21 -16.93 -15.91
N PHE A 40 37.38 -15.89 -15.94
CA PHE A 40 37.00 -15.16 -17.15
C PHE A 40 37.73 -13.82 -17.32
N HIS A 41 38.79 -13.59 -16.54
CA HIS A 41 39.58 -12.35 -16.54
C HIS A 41 38.73 -11.07 -16.38
N PHE A 42 37.59 -11.17 -15.69
CA PHE A 42 36.61 -10.07 -15.57
C PHE A 42 36.20 -9.44 -16.92
N SER A 43 36.12 -10.26 -17.98
CA SER A 43 35.79 -9.82 -19.34
C SER A 43 34.45 -9.10 -19.46
N ASP A 44 34.32 -8.29 -20.52
CA ASP A 44 33.08 -7.60 -20.85
C ASP A 44 31.91 -8.57 -21.05
N THR A 45 32.15 -9.74 -21.64
CA THR A 45 31.11 -10.77 -21.82
C THR A 45 30.62 -11.32 -20.47
N TRP A 46 31.52 -11.52 -19.52
CA TRP A 46 31.17 -11.99 -18.18
C TRP A 46 30.30 -10.97 -17.43
N GLN A 47 30.61 -9.67 -17.55
CA GLN A 47 29.78 -8.57 -17.02
C GLN A 47 28.45 -8.43 -17.75
N LEU A 48 28.45 -8.54 -19.07
CA LEU A 48 27.26 -8.42 -19.91
C LEU A 48 26.20 -9.46 -19.54
N ILE A 49 26.60 -10.72 -19.34
CA ILE A 49 25.67 -11.82 -19.02
C ILE A 49 24.86 -11.51 -17.76
N ILE A 50 25.52 -11.09 -16.66
CA ILE A 50 24.77 -10.81 -15.43
C ILE A 50 23.90 -9.57 -15.60
N ASN A 51 24.43 -8.50 -16.22
CA ASN A 51 23.71 -7.25 -16.38
C ASN A 51 22.45 -7.41 -17.25
N THR A 52 22.61 -8.07 -18.39
CA THR A 52 21.49 -8.38 -19.29
C THR A 52 20.49 -9.32 -18.61
N GLY A 53 20.96 -10.36 -17.91
CA GLY A 53 20.10 -11.30 -17.20
C GLY A 53 19.27 -10.63 -16.11
N THR A 54 19.92 -9.86 -15.22
CA THR A 54 19.22 -9.16 -14.14
C THR A 54 18.25 -8.11 -14.68
N THR A 55 18.58 -7.44 -15.78
CA THR A 55 17.67 -6.47 -16.41
C THR A 55 16.40 -7.13 -16.92
N ILE A 56 16.51 -8.26 -17.62
CA ILE A 56 15.35 -9.03 -18.09
C ILE A 56 14.51 -9.51 -16.91
N VAL A 57 15.13 -10.09 -15.89
CA VAL A 57 14.43 -10.57 -14.69
C VAL A 57 13.72 -9.42 -13.99
N THR A 58 14.37 -8.27 -13.83
CA THR A 58 13.79 -7.07 -13.19
C THR A 58 12.59 -6.56 -13.99
N PHE A 59 12.71 -6.49 -15.32
CA PHE A 59 11.61 -6.08 -16.18
C PHE A 59 10.40 -7.00 -16.04
N LEU A 60 10.61 -8.31 -16.05
CA LEU A 60 9.55 -9.29 -15.80
C LEU A 60 8.98 -9.17 -14.38
N MET A 61 9.83 -8.93 -13.39
CA MET A 61 9.43 -8.77 -11.99
C MET A 61 8.50 -7.58 -11.80
N VAL A 62 8.71 -6.47 -12.50
CA VAL A 62 7.81 -5.30 -12.45
C VAL A 62 6.38 -5.71 -12.83
N PHE A 63 6.18 -6.45 -13.92
CA PHE A 63 4.84 -6.91 -14.31
C PHE A 63 4.26 -7.92 -13.33
N LEU A 64 5.08 -8.83 -12.79
CA LEU A 64 4.64 -9.81 -11.80
C LEU A 64 4.20 -9.15 -10.48
N ILE A 65 4.98 -8.18 -10.01
CA ILE A 65 4.65 -7.36 -8.85
C ILE A 65 3.35 -6.60 -9.12
N GLN A 66 3.24 -5.89 -10.26
CA GLN A 66 2.04 -5.14 -10.61
C GLN A 66 0.79 -6.03 -10.67
N ASN A 67 0.87 -7.21 -11.29
CA ASN A 67 -0.25 -8.15 -11.35
C ASN A 67 -0.69 -8.63 -9.96
N THR A 68 0.27 -8.95 -9.10
CA THR A 68 -0.01 -9.40 -7.72
C THR A 68 -0.59 -8.25 -6.90
N GLN A 69 0.02 -7.06 -6.97
CA GLN A 69 -0.44 -5.86 -6.27
C GLN A 69 -1.81 -5.42 -6.73
N ASN A 70 -2.11 -5.44 -8.03
CA ASN A 70 -3.43 -5.09 -8.56
C ASN A 70 -4.52 -6.02 -8.03
N ARG A 71 -4.26 -7.34 -8.02
CA ARG A 71 -5.22 -8.31 -7.51
C ARG A 71 -5.40 -8.21 -6.00
N ASP A 72 -4.32 -8.04 -5.25
CA ASP A 72 -4.38 -7.93 -3.79
C ASP A 72 -5.04 -6.60 -3.37
N GLY A 73 -4.83 -5.52 -4.14
CA GLY A 73 -5.52 -4.24 -4.00
C GLY A 73 -7.04 -4.38 -4.16
N ALA A 74 -7.49 -5.02 -5.23
CA ALA A 74 -8.92 -5.28 -5.45
C ALA A 74 -9.53 -6.16 -4.34
N ALA A 75 -8.80 -7.15 -3.83
CA ALA A 75 -9.26 -7.97 -2.73
C ALA A 75 -9.36 -7.20 -1.40
N ILE A 76 -8.46 -6.24 -1.16
CA ILE A 76 -8.54 -5.34 0.00
C ILE A 76 -9.75 -4.42 -0.13
N GLN A 77 -9.94 -3.80 -1.29
CA GLN A 77 -11.11 -2.94 -1.58
C GLN A 77 -12.42 -3.69 -1.34
N ALA A 78 -12.59 -4.89 -1.91
CA ALA A 78 -13.81 -5.68 -1.70
C ALA A 78 -14.08 -6.03 -0.22
N LYS A 79 -13.02 -6.29 0.58
CA LYS A 79 -13.17 -6.53 2.02
C LYS A 79 -13.58 -5.25 2.77
N LEU A 80 -13.02 -4.10 2.40
CA LEU A 80 -13.38 -2.80 2.99
C LEU A 80 -14.80 -2.40 2.63
N ASP A 81 -15.21 -2.62 1.38
CA ASP A 81 -16.57 -2.37 0.92
C ASP A 81 -17.60 -3.17 1.70
N GLU A 82 -17.32 -4.46 1.95
CA GLU A 82 -18.19 -5.28 2.80
C GLU A 82 -18.24 -4.75 4.24
N LEU A 83 -17.11 -4.29 4.79
CA LEU A 83 -17.03 -3.72 6.14
C LEU A 83 -17.83 -2.41 6.25
N ILE A 84 -17.77 -1.55 5.23
CA ILE A 84 -18.58 -0.33 5.14
C ILE A 84 -20.07 -0.70 5.04
N ARG A 85 -20.41 -1.66 4.16
CA ARG A 85 -21.80 -2.08 3.92
C ARG A 85 -22.50 -2.59 5.17
N VAL A 86 -21.77 -3.23 6.10
CA VAL A 86 -22.32 -3.79 7.34
C VAL A 86 -22.11 -2.91 8.58
N SER A 87 -21.46 -1.75 8.44
CA SER A 87 -21.19 -0.83 9.55
C SER A 87 -21.97 0.49 9.40
N GLU A 88 -21.74 1.45 10.32
CA GLU A 88 -22.27 2.82 10.21
C GLU A 88 -21.45 3.69 9.23
N GLY A 89 -20.56 3.08 8.43
CA GLY A 89 -19.84 3.76 7.37
C GLY A 89 -20.78 4.29 6.29
N GLN A 90 -20.40 5.37 5.61
CA GLN A 90 -21.21 5.91 4.52
C GLN A 90 -21.01 5.06 3.27
N ASN A 91 -22.07 4.45 2.75
CA ASN A 91 -22.03 3.64 1.52
C ASN A 91 -21.48 4.39 0.29
N ARG A 92 -21.41 5.73 0.32
CA ARG A 92 -20.78 6.54 -0.73
C ARG A 92 -19.29 6.24 -0.92
N PHE A 93 -18.61 5.65 0.06
CA PHE A 93 -17.20 5.26 -0.07
C PHE A 93 -16.98 3.91 -0.77
N ILE A 94 -18.04 3.12 -0.96
CA ILE A 94 -17.96 1.83 -1.65
C ILE A 94 -17.67 2.07 -3.14
N GLY A 95 -16.62 1.43 -3.66
CA GLY A 95 -16.22 1.56 -5.06
C GLY A 95 -15.65 2.93 -5.46
N ILE A 96 -15.12 3.69 -4.50
CA ILE A 96 -14.55 5.03 -4.73
C ILE A 96 -13.37 5.00 -5.73
N GLU A 97 -12.66 3.88 -5.86
CA GLU A 97 -11.55 3.67 -6.78
C GLU A 97 -11.95 3.70 -8.27
N HIS A 98 -13.25 3.59 -8.57
CA HIS A 98 -13.77 3.71 -9.93
C HIS A 98 -14.07 5.16 -10.34
N LEU A 99 -14.02 6.10 -9.38
CA LEU A 99 -14.22 7.51 -9.65
C LEU A 99 -12.96 8.14 -10.24
N THR A 100 -13.15 9.28 -10.91
CA THR A 100 -12.03 10.11 -11.36
C THR A 100 -11.31 10.74 -10.17
N GLU A 101 -10.04 11.10 -10.36
CA GLU A 101 -9.24 11.74 -9.31
C GLU A 101 -9.88 13.02 -8.76
N ALA A 102 -10.55 13.79 -9.63
CA ALA A 102 -11.27 15.00 -9.23
C ALA A 102 -12.48 14.69 -8.32
N GLU A 103 -13.24 13.64 -8.62
CA GLU A 103 -14.38 13.20 -7.80
C GLU A 103 -13.94 12.64 -6.45
N VAL A 104 -12.83 11.88 -6.43
CA VAL A 104 -12.23 11.39 -5.18
C VAL A 104 -11.77 12.55 -4.30
N GLU A 105 -11.14 13.57 -4.90
CA GLU A 105 -10.69 14.76 -4.17
C GLU A 105 -11.87 15.55 -3.59
N GLU A 106 -12.97 15.70 -4.32
CA GLU A 106 -14.19 16.36 -3.81
C GLU A 106 -14.75 15.64 -2.56
N ILE A 107 -14.78 14.30 -2.59
CA ILE A 107 -15.19 13.49 -1.46
C ILE A 107 -14.22 13.71 -0.28
N ARG A 108 -12.91 13.71 -0.55
CA ARG A 108 -11.87 13.92 0.48
C ARG A 108 -11.99 15.29 1.13
N GLU A 109 -12.16 16.35 0.35
CA GLU A 109 -12.39 17.70 0.84
C GLU A 109 -13.65 17.78 1.72
N THR A 110 -14.74 17.13 1.30
CA THR A 110 -15.99 17.10 2.06
C THR A 110 -15.79 16.43 3.42
N CYS A 111 -15.04 15.32 3.47
CA CYS A 111 -14.66 14.64 4.70
C CYS A 111 -13.81 15.51 5.61
N GLU A 112 -12.77 16.14 5.07
CA GLU A 112 -11.88 17.01 5.83
C GLU A 112 -12.64 18.22 6.41
N LYS A 113 -13.54 18.82 5.63
CA LYS A 113 -14.42 19.91 6.09
C LYS A 113 -15.35 19.44 7.21
N ALA A 114 -15.92 18.24 7.08
CA ALA A 114 -16.78 17.66 8.12
C ALA A 114 -16.02 17.37 9.42
N ALA A 115 -14.81 16.80 9.32
CA ALA A 115 -13.94 16.52 10.45
C ALA A 115 -13.54 17.80 11.19
N ARG A 116 -13.07 18.83 10.47
CA ARG A 116 -12.72 20.14 11.06
C ARG A 116 -13.89 20.77 11.82
N ARG A 117 -15.09 20.75 11.23
CA ARG A 117 -16.31 21.27 11.89
C ARG A 117 -16.66 20.51 13.16
N HIS A 118 -16.42 19.20 13.19
CA HIS A 118 -16.64 18.39 14.37
C HIS A 118 -15.65 18.75 15.49
N ASP A 119 -14.37 18.89 15.16
CA ASP A 119 -13.32 19.27 16.11
C ASP A 119 -13.52 20.67 16.68
N GLU A 120 -13.90 21.64 15.85
CA GLU A 120 -14.24 23.01 16.27
C GLU A 120 -15.41 23.01 17.26
N LYS A 121 -16.48 22.24 17.00
CA LYS A 121 -17.63 22.11 17.90
C LYS A 121 -17.24 21.48 19.23
N ILE A 122 -16.38 20.46 19.23
CA ILE A 122 -15.87 19.84 20.45
C ILE A 122 -15.07 20.87 21.26
N ALA A 123 -14.17 21.61 20.62
CA ALA A 123 -13.38 22.64 21.27
C ALA A 123 -14.27 23.75 21.88
N GLU A 124 -15.29 24.19 21.15
CA GLU A 124 -16.24 25.20 21.63
C GLU A 124 -17.05 24.68 22.83
N MET A 125 -17.55 23.44 22.78
CA MET A 125 -18.27 22.82 23.89
C MET A 125 -17.37 22.67 25.13
N ALA A 126 -16.11 22.27 24.96
CA ALA A 126 -15.13 22.18 26.03
C ALA A 126 -14.85 23.56 26.66
N ALA A 127 -14.67 24.60 25.84
CA ALA A 127 -14.45 25.97 26.30
C ALA A 127 -15.66 26.52 27.07
N ARG A 128 -16.89 26.31 26.56
CA ARG A 128 -18.14 26.69 27.24
C ARG A 128 -18.28 26.00 28.60
N LYS A 129 -17.99 24.69 28.66
CA LYS A 129 -18.01 23.91 29.92
C LYS A 129 -16.99 24.44 30.92
N ALA A 130 -15.76 24.69 30.50
CA ALA A 130 -14.71 25.26 31.35
C ALA A 130 -15.09 26.64 31.91
N MET A 131 -15.68 27.51 31.09
CA MET A 131 -16.18 28.82 31.53
C MET A 131 -17.33 28.70 32.54
N ALA A 132 -18.27 27.78 32.32
CA ALA A 132 -19.37 27.53 33.24
C ALA A 132 -18.87 27.02 34.60
N THR A 133 -17.92 26.07 34.60
CA THR A 133 -17.28 25.57 35.82
C THR A 133 -16.58 26.69 36.58
N ARG A 134 -15.78 27.52 35.89
CA ARG A 134 -15.07 28.65 36.51
C ARG A 134 -16.02 29.69 37.13
N ARG A 135 -17.16 29.97 36.47
CA ARG A 135 -18.21 30.85 37.02
C ARG A 135 -18.88 30.26 38.26
N ALA A 136 -19.18 28.96 38.25
CA ALA A 136 -19.78 28.27 39.39
C ALA A 136 -18.84 28.25 40.61
N THR A 137 -17.54 28.01 40.41
CA THR A 137 -16.53 28.06 41.48
C THR A 137 -16.42 29.46 42.06
N LYS A 138 -16.41 30.50 41.22
CA LYS A 138 -16.34 31.89 41.69
C LYS A 138 -17.57 32.30 42.50
N LYS A 139 -18.78 31.82 42.14
CA LYS A 139 -20.02 32.08 42.87
C LYS A 139 -20.10 31.37 44.22
N LYS A 140 -19.42 30.23 44.40
CA LYS A 140 -19.35 29.51 45.69
C LYS A 140 -18.32 30.09 46.66
N ALA A 141 -17.35 30.86 46.17
CA ALA A 141 -16.28 31.45 46.96
C ALA A 141 -16.59 32.88 47.43
N ALA A 142 -17.75 33.43 47.05
CA ALA A 142 -18.28 34.72 47.47
C ALA A 142 -19.52 34.49 48.32
#